data_AF-A0A6I1NMQ5-F1
#
_entry.id   AF-A0A6I1NMQ5-F1
#
_cell.length_a   1.000
_cell.length_b   1.000
_cell.length_c   1.000
_cell.angle_alpha   90.00
_cell.angle_beta   90.00
_cell.angle_gamma   90.00
#
_symmetry.space_group_name_H-M   'P 1'
#
loop_
_entity.id
_entity.type
_entity.pdbx_description
1 polymer ?
#
loop_
_entity_poly.entity_id
_entity_poly.type
_entity_poly.pdbx_seq_one_letter_code
_entity_poly.pdbx_strand_id
1 'polypeptide(L)' 'MLFLVDAVPNHCPQCGTDLTRSWQDPLSRQEIFSKVAQVCRCGSKWQMVDRETLLNAANADGGDLRCNADE' A
#
# COMPACT_ATOMS: atom_id res chain seq x y z
N MET A 1 6.84 -6.50 -1.19
CA MET A 1 5.46 -6.13 -0.76
C MET A 1 5.40 -4.62 -0.78
N LEU A 2 4.35 -4.04 -1.37
CA LEU A 2 4.19 -2.59 -1.49
C LEU A 2 3.30 -2.05 -0.35
N PHE A 3 3.69 -0.93 0.23
CA PHE A 3 2.90 -0.24 1.25
C PHE A 3 2.29 1.01 0.65
N LEU A 4 0.98 1.16 0.81
CA LEU A 4 0.22 2.29 0.29
C LEU A 4 -0.31 3.11 1.46
N VAL A 5 -0.25 4.42 1.31
CA VAL A 5 -0.67 5.43 2.30
C VAL A 5 -1.68 6.36 1.65
N ASP A 6 -2.64 6.83 2.44
CA ASP A 6 -3.66 7.85 2.12
C ASP A 6 -4.71 7.49 1.05
N ALA A 7 -4.43 6.63 0.07
CA ALA A 7 -5.39 6.33 -0.99
C ALA A 7 -5.39 4.88 -1.44
N VAL A 8 -6.60 4.35 -1.60
CA VAL A 8 -6.86 3.04 -2.18
C VAL A 8 -6.63 3.12 -3.70
N PRO A 9 -5.76 2.28 -4.28
CA PRO A 9 -5.41 2.41 -5.69
C PRO A 9 -6.52 1.86 -6.60
N ASN A 10 -6.91 2.60 -7.62
CA ASN A 10 -7.87 2.10 -8.63
C ASN A 10 -7.24 1.04 -9.55
N HIS A 11 -5.92 1.03 -9.67
CA HIS A 11 -5.17 0.10 -10.51
C HIS A 11 -4.05 -0.55 -9.70
N CYS A 12 -3.67 -1.78 -10.05
CA CYS A 12 -2.51 -2.41 -9.45
C CYS A 12 -1.25 -1.58 -9.74
N PRO A 13 -0.48 -1.18 -8.71
CA PRO A 13 0.70 -0.33 -8.90
C PRO A 13 1.83 -0.99 -9.71
N GLN A 14 1.79 -2.32 -9.89
CA GLN A 14 2.84 -3.04 -10.61
C GLN A 14 2.45 -3.42 -12.05
N CYS A 15 1.22 -3.84 -12.30
CA CYS A 15 0.80 -4.34 -13.61
C CYS A 15 -0.31 -3.51 -14.27
N GLY A 16 -0.85 -2.51 -13.58
CA GLY A 16 -1.94 -1.67 -14.09
C GLY A 16 -3.32 -2.32 -14.16
N THR A 17 -3.48 -3.56 -13.66
CA THR A 17 -4.80 -4.23 -13.62
C THR A 17 -5.82 -3.38 -12.88
N ASP A 18 -6.99 -3.18 -13.46
CA ASP A 18 -8.10 -2.47 -12.81
C ASP A 18 -8.57 -3.24 -11.56
N LEU A 19 -8.54 -2.54 -10.42
CA LEU A 19 -8.98 -3.03 -9.12
C LEU A 19 -10.32 -2.43 -8.72
N THR A 20 -10.88 -1.49 -9.51
CA THR A 20 -12.16 -0.83 -9.18
C THR A 20 -13.32 -1.78 -9.02
N ARG A 21 -13.33 -2.89 -9.75
CA ARG A 21 -14.28 -3.98 -9.51
C ARG A 21 -14.11 -4.68 -8.16
N SER A 22 -12.89 -4.87 -7.70
CA SER A 22 -12.61 -5.43 -6.38
C SER A 22 -13.04 -4.49 -5.25
N TRP A 23 -13.14 -3.18 -5.52
CA TRP A 23 -13.62 -2.18 -4.55
C TRP A 23 -15.15 -2.07 -4.46
N GLN A 24 -15.89 -2.60 -5.44
CA GLN A 24 -17.35 -2.52 -5.43
C GLN A 24 -17.98 -3.44 -4.38
N ASP A 25 -17.24 -4.46 -3.95
CA ASP A 25 -17.68 -5.32 -2.87
C ASP A 25 -17.44 -4.64 -1.50
N PRO A 26 -18.48 -4.47 -0.67
CA PRO A 26 -18.35 -3.81 0.63
C PRO A 26 -17.48 -4.59 1.63
N LEU A 27 -17.38 -5.93 1.52
CA LEU A 27 -16.46 -6.72 2.33
C LEU A 27 -15.01 -6.41 1.94
N SER A 28 -14.72 -6.38 0.63
CA SER A 28 -13.37 -6.06 0.16
C SER A 28 -12.94 -4.65 0.58
N ARG A 29 -13.82 -3.63 0.52
CA ARG A 29 -13.49 -2.30 1.07
C ARG A 29 -13.13 -2.37 2.56
N GLN A 30 -13.89 -3.10 3.38
CA GLN A 30 -13.58 -3.26 4.80
C GLN A 30 -12.22 -3.94 5.02
N GLU A 31 -11.88 -4.97 4.25
CA GLU A 31 -10.60 -5.67 4.38
C GLU A 31 -9.42 -4.75 4.05
N ILE A 32 -9.55 -3.92 3.02
CA ILE A 32 -8.51 -2.96 2.67
C ILE A 32 -8.33 -1.88 3.75
N PHE A 33 -9.43 -1.33 4.29
CA PHE A 33 -9.34 -0.37 5.40
C PHE A 33 -8.89 -1.03 6.72
N SER A 34 -9.12 -2.33 6.88
CA SER A 34 -8.60 -3.13 7.99
C SER A 34 -7.12 -3.49 7.82
N LYS A 35 -6.43 -2.87 6.85
CA LYS A 35 -4.99 -3.06 6.58
C LYS A 35 -4.64 -4.51 6.24
N VAL A 36 -5.57 -5.26 5.66
CA VAL A 36 -5.32 -6.63 5.19
C VAL A 36 -4.49 -6.57 3.91
N ALA A 37 -3.46 -7.41 3.82
CA ALA A 37 -2.63 -7.53 2.64
C ALA A 37 -3.44 -8.06 1.44
N GLN A 38 -3.39 -7.33 0.34
CA GLN A 38 -4.08 -7.66 -0.90
C GLN A 38 -3.10 -8.22 -1.92
N VAL A 39 -3.60 -9.16 -2.73
CA VAL A 39 -2.80 -9.84 -3.75
C VAL A 39 -3.46 -9.65 -5.10
N CYS A 40 -2.74 -9.01 -6.02
CA CYS A 40 -3.17 -8.90 -7.40
C CYS A 40 -2.93 -10.22 -8.15
N ARG A 41 -3.69 -10.48 -9.22
CA ARG A 41 -3.53 -11.67 -10.08
C ARG A 41 -2.15 -11.79 -10.71
N CYS A 42 -1.43 -10.68 -10.88
CA CYS A 42 -0.04 -10.69 -11.35
C CYS A 42 0.97 -11.17 -10.30
N GLY A 43 0.52 -11.51 -9.08
CA GLY A 43 1.37 -11.93 -7.96
C GLY A 43 1.85 -10.80 -7.06
N SER A 44 1.58 -9.54 -7.42
CA SER A 44 1.95 -8.37 -6.62
C SER A 44 1.16 -8.29 -5.34
N LYS A 45 1.86 -8.14 -4.21
CA LYS A 45 1.25 -7.98 -2.88
C LYS A 45 1.39 -6.55 -2.40
N TRP A 46 0.29 -5.94 -1.98
CA TRP A 46 0.26 -4.59 -1.44
C TRP A 46 -0.66 -4.51 -0.22
N GLN A 47 -0.41 -3.55 0.66
CA GLN A 47 -1.16 -3.39 1.90
C GLN A 47 -1.32 -1.90 2.21
N MET A 48 -2.52 -1.51 2.65
CA MET A 48 -2.74 -0.17 3.20
C MET A 48 -2.15 -0.10 4.61
N VAL A 49 -1.36 0.92 4.86
CA VAL A 49 -0.81 1.22 6.19
C VAL A 49 -0.99 2.70 6.47
N ASP A 50 -1.06 3.06 7.75
CA ASP A 50 -1.02 4.48 8.11
C ASP A 50 0.38 5.02 7.92
N ARG A 51 0.47 6.32 7.64
CA ARG A 51 1.73 7.03 7.52
C ARG A 51 2.64 6.82 8.72
N GLU A 52 2.08 6.85 9.93
CA GLU A 52 2.83 6.63 11.16
C GLU A 52 3.42 5.21 11.24
N THR A 53 2.68 4.19 10.80
CA THR A 53 3.17 2.81 10.76
C THR A 53 4.31 2.67 9.75
N LEU A 54 4.19 3.30 8.57
CA LEU A 54 5.24 3.28 7.56
C LEU A 54 6.51 4.00 8.05
N LEU A 55 6.35 5.16 8.69
CA LEU A 55 7.46 5.91 9.28
C LEU A 55 8.13 5.12 10.40
N ASN A 56 7.36 4.50 11.30
CA ASN A 56 7.91 3.68 12.38
C ASN A 56 8.65 2.47 11.82
N ALA A 57 8.13 1.81 10.77
CA ALA A 57 8.82 0.71 10.11
C ALA A 57 10.14 1.17 9.47
N ALA A 58 10.14 2.32 8.79
CA ALA A 58 11.36 2.86 8.18
C ALA A 58 12.42 3.30 9.21
N ASN A 59 11.98 3.79 10.37
CA ASN A 59 12.87 4.12 11.48
C ASN A 59 13.39 2.87 12.22
N ALA A 60 12.56 1.84 12.38
CA ALA A 60 12.90 0.59 13.06
C ALA A 60 13.91 -0.27 12.28
N ASP A 61 13.90 -0.19 10.94
CA ASP A 61 14.86 -0.88 10.08
C ASP A 61 16.25 -0.21 10.06
N GLY A 62 16.47 0.84 10.86
CA GLY A 62 17.74 1.58 10.91
C GLY A 62 17.92 2.53 9.72
N GLY A 63 16.81 3.14 9.27
CA GLY A 63 16.77 4.00 8.09
C GLY A 63 17.81 5.13 8.12
N ASP A 64 18.89 4.91 7.36
CA ASP A 64 19.51 5.92 6.51
C ASP A 64 18.45 6.35 5.46
N LEU A 65 17.37 6.98 5.92
CA LEU A 65 16.48 7.79 5.10
C LEU A 65 17.24 9.09 4.85
N ARG A 66 18.28 9.02 4.01
CA ARG A 66 18.84 10.21 3.41
C ARG A 66 17.77 10.80 2.52
N CYS A 67 16.96 11.68 3.09
CA CYS A 67 16.46 12.82 2.37
C CYS A 67 17.70 13.53 1.82
N ASN A 68 18.09 13.23 0.59
CA ASN A 68 18.89 14.17 -0.20
C ASN A 68 17.98 15.38 -0.43
N ALA A 69 17.93 16.27 0.57
CA ALA A 69 17.69 17.68 0.34
C ALA A 69 19.00 18.20 -0.27
N ASP A 70 19.12 18.04 -1.58
CA ASP A 70 20.11 18.72 -2.39
C ASP A 70 19.56 20.15 -2.59
N GLU A 71 20.09 21.11 -1.82
CA GLU A 71 20.06 22.56 -2.09
C GLU A 71 21.13 23.28 -1.24
#